data_AF-A0A382Y7C7-F1
#
_entry.id   AF-A0A382Y7C7-F1
#
_cell.length_a   1.000
_cell.length_b   1.000
_cell.length_c   1.000
_cell.angle_alpha   90.00
_cell.angle_beta   90.00
_cell.angle_gamma   90.00
#
_symmetry.space_group_name_H-M   'P 1'
#
loop_
_entity.id
_entity.type
_entity.pdbx_description
1 polymer ?
#
loop_
_entity_poly.entity_id
_entity_poly.type
_entity_poly.pdbx_seq_one_letter_code
_entity_poly.pdbx_strand_id
1 'polypeptide(L)'
;VNRSIGQILVGENLLTDDQVVTAMEFKEENKCFLGAACIQLGFLETHQILEALAIQFYLPMVNLSHMNIDSDVLDYIPQERARELKV
;
A
#
# COMPACT_ATOMS: atom_id res chain seq x y z
N VAL A 1 -16.51 10.43 2.66
CA VAL A 1 -16.04 9.65 3.83
C VAL A 1 -14.70 9.04 3.45
N ASN A 2 -13.62 9.40 4.12
CA ASN A 2 -12.30 8.82 3.86
C ASN A 2 -12.30 7.40 4.45
N ARG A 3 -12.30 6.36 3.61
CA ARG A 3 -12.33 4.96 4.07
C ARG A 3 -10.94 4.57 4.57
N SER A 4 -10.88 3.92 5.72
CA SER A 4 -9.61 3.37 6.20
C SER A 4 -9.19 2.18 5.33
N ILE A 5 -7.89 1.89 5.25
CA ILE A 5 -7.41 0.72 4.51
C ILE A 5 -8.03 -0.58 5.02
N GLY A 6 -8.25 -0.71 6.34
CA GLY A 6 -8.93 -1.88 6.91
C GLY A 6 -10.36 -2.06 6.38
N GLN A 7 -11.12 -0.97 6.27
CA GLN A 7 -12.48 -1.01 5.70
C GLN A 7 -12.47 -1.36 4.21
N ILE A 8 -11.45 -0.92 3.48
CA ILE A 8 -11.28 -1.27 2.06
C ILE A 8 -10.97 -2.77 1.95
N LEU A 9 -10.01 -3.27 2.73
CA LEU A 9 -9.63 -4.68 2.71
C LEU A 9 -10.79 -5.61 3.06
N VAL A 10 -11.64 -5.26 4.04
CA VAL A 10 -12.86 -6.02 4.34
C VAL A 10 -13.90 -5.87 3.23
N GLY A 11 -14.10 -4.66 2.71
CA GLY A 11 -15.05 -4.41 1.62
C GLY A 11 -14.74 -5.14 0.32
N GLU A 12 -13.45 -5.36 0.04
CA GLU A 12 -12.96 -6.16 -1.09
C GLU A 12 -12.90 -7.67 -0.79
N ASN A 13 -13.38 -8.12 0.38
CA ASN A 13 -13.32 -9.51 0.87
C ASN A 13 -11.90 -10.08 0.96
N LEU A 14 -10.89 -9.22 1.14
CA LEU A 14 -9.49 -9.63 1.30
C LEU A 14 -9.16 -9.98 2.76
N LEU A 15 -9.92 -9.43 3.71
CA LEU A 15 -9.84 -9.76 5.12
C LEU A 15 -11.23 -10.00 5.70
N THR A 16 -11.32 -10.92 6.65
CA THR A 16 -12.49 -11.02 7.55
C THR A 16 -12.37 -10.06 8.72
N ASP A 17 -13.48 -9.74 9.39
CA ASP A 17 -13.46 -8.91 10.60
C ASP A 17 -12.54 -9.51 11.69
N ASP A 18 -12.56 -10.84 11.86
CA ASP A 18 -11.68 -11.54 12.82
C ASP A 18 -10.20 -11.36 12.46
N GLN A 19 -9.84 -11.48 11.18
CA GLN A 19 -8.47 -11.26 10.73
C GLN A 19 -8.02 -9.81 10.91
N VAL A 20 -8.93 -8.84 10.78
CA VAL A 20 -8.62 -7.43 11.06
C VAL A 20 -8.29 -7.25 12.54
N VAL A 21 -9.05 -7.85 13.45
CA VAL A 21 -8.77 -7.80 14.88
C VAL A 21 -7.39 -8.39 15.19
N THR A 22 -7.10 -9.60 14.71
CA THR A 22 -5.79 -10.25 14.90
C THR A 22 -4.65 -9.40 14.31
N ALA A 23 -4.83 -8.84 13.13
CA ALA A 23 -3.80 -8.00 12.50
C ALA A 23 -3.59 -6.68 13.26
N MET A 24 -4.63 -6.12 13.87
CA MET A 24 -4.54 -4.92 14.70
C MET A 24 -3.80 -5.18 16.01
N GLU A 25 -4.06 -6.30 16.68
CA GLU A 25 -3.33 -6.73 17.88
C GLU A 25 -1.84 -6.92 17.56
N PHE A 26 -1.53 -7.70 16.51
CA PHE A 26 -0.15 -7.93 16.08
C PHE A 26 0.57 -6.62 15.75
N LYS A 27 -0.12 -5.70 15.07
CA LYS A 27 0.39 -4.37 14.74
C LYS A 27 0.76 -3.57 16.00
N GLU A 28 -0.08 -3.59 17.03
CA GLU A 28 0.16 -2.87 18.28
C GLU A 28 1.31 -3.44 19.09
N GLU A 29 1.44 -4.77 19.12
CA GLU A 29 2.54 -5.48 19.79
C GLU A 29 3.88 -5.24 19.08
N ASN A 30 3.89 -5.35 17.75
CA ASN A 30 5.11 -5.26 16.94
C ASN A 30 5.43 -3.84 16.45
N LYS A 31 4.61 -2.85 16.81
CA LYS A 31 4.74 -1.43 16.42
C LYS A 31 4.96 -1.24 14.91
N CYS A 32 4.21 -1.99 14.10
CA CYS A 32 4.31 -1.93 12.64
C CYS A 32 3.04 -1.31 12.00
N PHE A 33 2.98 -1.26 10.67
CA PHE A 33 1.79 -0.84 9.95
C PHE A 33 0.81 -2.02 9.78
N LEU A 34 -0.50 -1.74 9.69
CA LEU A 34 -1.53 -2.77 9.50
C LEU A 34 -1.21 -3.67 8.29
N GLY A 35 -0.82 -3.06 7.16
CA GLY A 35 -0.45 -3.83 5.99
C GLY A 35 0.75 -4.76 6.20
N ALA A 36 1.77 -4.28 6.92
CA ALA A 36 2.94 -5.11 7.26
C ALA A 36 2.54 -6.27 8.20
N ALA A 37 1.65 -6.02 9.16
CA ALA A 37 1.09 -7.07 10.02
C ALA A 37 0.36 -8.13 9.20
N CYS A 38 -0.49 -7.73 8.26
CA CYS A 38 -1.22 -8.67 7.40
C CYS A 38 -0.29 -9.54 6.55
N ILE A 39 0.83 -8.99 6.03
CA ILE A 39 1.83 -9.79 5.30
C ILE A 39 2.53 -10.78 6.23
N GLN A 40 2.97 -10.32 7.40
CA GLN A 40 3.69 -11.18 8.35
C GLN A 40 2.82 -12.30 8.92
N LEU A 41 1.53 -12.05 9.10
CA LEU A 41 0.53 -13.05 9.50
C LEU A 41 0.10 -13.97 8.35
N GLY A 42 0.56 -13.70 7.12
CA GLY A 42 0.20 -14.48 5.93
C GLY A 42 -1.25 -14.28 5.46
N PHE A 43 -1.91 -13.21 5.90
CA PHE A 43 -3.28 -12.89 5.49
C PHE A 43 -3.34 -12.24 4.11
N LEU A 44 -2.33 -11.45 3.77
CA LEU A 44 -2.27 -10.71 2.51
C LEU A 44 -0.88 -10.79 1.89
N GLU A 45 -0.84 -10.69 0.57
CA GLU A 45 0.37 -10.43 -0.18
C GLU A 45 0.59 -8.92 -0.39
N THR A 46 1.84 -8.53 -0.67
CA THR A 46 2.21 -7.12 -0.90
C THR A 46 1.39 -6.46 -2.00
N HIS A 47 1.05 -7.19 -3.08
CA HIS A 47 0.30 -6.62 -4.20
C HIS A 47 -1.13 -6.22 -3.80
N GLN A 48 -1.81 -7.02 -2.98
CA GLN A 48 -3.17 -6.75 -2.51
C GLN A 48 -3.23 -5.48 -1.64
N ILE A 49 -2.15 -5.21 -0.90
CA ILE A 49 -2.03 -3.99 -0.10
C ILE A 49 -1.83 -2.76 -1.00
N LEU A 50 -1.02 -2.88 -2.05
CA LEU A 50 -0.84 -1.82 -3.03
C LEU A 50 -2.16 -1.47 -3.74
N GLU A 51 -2.95 -2.47 -4.11
CA GLU A 51 -4.28 -2.29 -4.70
C GLU A 51 -5.23 -1.57 -3.73
N ALA A 52 -5.27 -2.00 -2.47
CA ALA A 52 -6.10 -1.36 -1.44
C ALA A 52 -5.69 0.10 -1.20
N LEU A 53 -4.39 0.41 -1.21
CA LEU A 53 -3.87 1.77 -1.10
C LEU A 53 -4.26 2.62 -2.32
N ALA A 54 -4.15 2.08 -3.53
CA ALA A 54 -4.57 2.75 -4.75
C ALA A 54 -6.06 3.16 -4.69
N ILE A 55 -6.93 2.25 -4.23
CA ILE A 55 -8.35 2.54 -3.98
C ILE A 55 -8.52 3.63 -2.91
N GLN A 56 -7.76 3.56 -1.81
CA GLN A 56 -7.85 4.51 -0.71
C GLN A 56 -7.51 5.95 -1.13
N PHE A 57 -6.47 6.10 -1.95
CA PHE A 57 -6.00 7.39 -2.43
C PHE A 57 -6.64 7.83 -3.75
N TYR A 58 -7.51 7.00 -4.33
CA TYR A 58 -8.11 7.24 -5.65
C TYR A 58 -7.04 7.44 -6.75
N LEU A 59 -5.96 6.66 -6.67
CA LEU A 59 -4.84 6.70 -7.62
C LEU A 59 -4.80 5.42 -8.45
N PRO A 60 -4.43 5.50 -9.73
CA PRO A 60 -4.18 4.30 -10.52
C PRO A 60 -2.91 3.59 -10.03
N MET A 61 -2.95 2.26 -9.97
CA MET A 61 -1.74 1.46 -9.77
C MET A 61 -0.98 1.37 -11.09
N VAL A 62 0.32 1.67 -11.04
CA VAL A 62 1.17 1.78 -12.23
C VAL A 62 2.39 0.87 -12.09
N ASN A 63 2.68 0.07 -13.11
CA ASN A 63 3.88 -0.73 -13.17
C ASN A 63 4.95 -0.04 -14.04
N LEU A 64 5.92 0.58 -13.38
CA LEU A 64 7.00 1.33 -14.03
C LEU A 64 7.82 0.48 -15.03
N SER A 65 7.92 -0.84 -14.82
CA SER A 65 8.71 -1.71 -15.71
C SER A 65 8.10 -1.88 -17.10
N HIS A 66 6.83 -1.51 -17.27
CA HIS A 66 6.09 -1.63 -18.53
C HIS A 66 5.75 -0.25 -19.14
N MET A 67 6.30 0.83 -18.58
CA MET A 67 6.05 2.18 -19.07
C MET A 67 7.18 2.66 -19.97
N ASN A 68 6.80 3.32 -21.07
CA ASN A 68 7.73 4.12 -21.83
C ASN A 68 7.71 5.55 -21.24
N ILE A 69 8.69 5.84 -20.39
CA ILE A 69 8.85 7.16 -19.76
C ILE A 69 9.72 8.02 -20.67
N ASP A 70 9.23 9.21 -21.00
CA ASP A 70 10.00 10.18 -21.79
C ASP A 70 11.23 10.63 -20.98
N SER A 71 12.41 10.58 -21.60
CA SER A 71 13.68 10.93 -20.96
C SER A 71 13.68 12.38 -20.47
N ASP A 72 12.99 13.27 -21.18
CA ASP A 72 12.95 14.70 -20.87
C ASP A 72 12.21 14.96 -19.53
N VAL A 73 11.39 14.01 -19.07
CA VAL A 73 10.68 14.10 -17.80
C VAL A 73 11.60 13.86 -16.60
N LEU A 74 12.72 13.14 -16.78
CA LEU A 74 13.65 12.84 -15.68
C LEU A 74 14.43 14.06 -15.21
N ASP A 75 14.51 15.11 -16.05
CA ASP A 75 15.26 16.33 -15.74
C ASP A 75 14.50 17.30 -14.82
N TYR A 76 13.20 17.11 -14.60
CA TYR A 76 12.39 18.00 -13.75
C TYR A 76 12.69 17.86 -12.25
N ILE A 77 13.12 16.67 -11.80
CA ILE A 77 13.45 16.41 -10.39
C ILE A 77 14.86 15.82 -10.31
N PRO A 78 15.82 16.53 -9.68
CA PRO A 78 17.16 15.99 -9.47
C PRO A 78 17.12 14.66 -8.72
N GLN A 79 17.95 13.70 -9.13
CA GLN A 79 17.96 12.34 -8.61
C GLN A 79 18.08 12.27 -7.07
N GLU A 80 18.93 13.12 -6.48
CA GLU A 80 19.09 13.17 -5.02
C GLU A 80 17.77 13.52 -4.33
N ARG A 81 17.04 14.49 -4.89
CA ARG A 81 15.76 14.92 -4.35
C ARG A 81 14.66 13.87 -4.53
N ALA A 82 14.64 13.19 -5.66
CA ALA A 82 13.74 12.07 -5.92
C ALA A 82 13.94 10.94 -4.89
N ARG A 83 15.20 10.57 -4.62
CA ARG A 83 15.56 9.56 -3.61
C ARG A 83 15.14 9.95 -2.19
N GLU A 84 15.37 11.21 -1.79
CA GLU A 84 14.96 11.69 -0.46
C GLU A 84 13.44 11.65 -0.26
N LEU A 85 12.69 12.08 -1.28
CA LEU A 85 11.23 12.15 -1.25
C LEU A 85 10.57 10.79 -1.53
N LYS A 86 11.34 9.78 -1.97
CA LYS A 86 10.86 8.47 -2.42
C LYS A 86 9.82 8.58 -3.54
N VAL A 87 10.10 9.44 -4.53
CA VAL A 87 9.30 9.68 -5.74
C VAL A 87 10.12 9.42 -7.00
#